data_AF-J3NAZ6-F1
#
_entry.id   AF-J3NAZ6-F1
#
_cell.length_a   1.000
_cell.length_b   1.000
_cell.length_c   1.000
_cell.angle_alpha   90.00
_cell.angle_beta   90.00
_cell.angle_gamma   90.00
#
_symmetry.space_group_name_H-M   'P 1'
#
loop_
_entity.id
_entity.type
_entity.pdbx_description
1 polymer ?
#
loop_
_entity_poly.entity_id
_entity_poly.type
_entity_poly.pdbx_seq_one_letter_code
_entity_poly.pdbx_strand_id
1 'polypeptide(L)'
;MYDLPPEFHFGLLGWADGGAVWPDVRSGAAPRYPGGLNQQHSVEYWLTLDLLSSSSPPCGAAVRVADSRDADVVFVPFFASLSYNRHSRAVPPEKVSRDKALQEQLVRYLMAQPEWKRSGGADHVIVAHHPNSLLHARSVLSPAVFVLSDFGRYHPRVASLEKDVIAPYKHMAKTFVNDSAGFDDRATLLYFRGAIYRKEGGNIRQELYYMLKDEKDVYFAFGSVQDHGASKASQGMHSSKFCLNIAGDTPSSNRLFDAIVSHCVPVIISDDIELPYEDALDYSKFSIFVRSSDAVKKGYLMRLIRGVSKNQWTKMWKRLKEVDKHFEYQFPSQKDDAVQMIWQALARKCFGRKKTAVAVSYCKPGRGLIKVNGVPIELIRPEMLRLKAFEPIMLAGRNRFKDIDMRIRVRGGGKTSQIYAIRQAIAKALVAYNQKYVDEASKKEVKDIFARYDRTLLVADPRRCEPKKFGGRGARARFQKSYR
;
A
#
# COMPACT_ATOMS: atom_id res chain seq x y z
N MET A 1 -9.39 -14.93 1.59
CA MET A 1 -7.96 -15.25 1.36
C MET A 1 -7.92 -16.59 0.64
N TYR A 2 -7.14 -16.73 -0.43
CA TYR A 2 -7.01 -18.03 -1.11
C TYR A 2 -6.21 -19.04 -0.28
N ASP A 3 -6.62 -20.30 -0.31
CA ASP A 3 -5.84 -21.42 0.22
C ASP A 3 -4.81 -21.89 -0.83
N LEU A 4 -3.82 -21.03 -1.09
CA LEU A 4 -2.71 -21.37 -1.98
C LEU A 4 -1.84 -22.47 -1.35
N PRO A 5 -1.27 -23.38 -2.16
CA PRO A 5 -0.34 -24.38 -1.67
C PRO A 5 0.83 -23.79 -0.84
N PRO A 6 1.37 -24.52 0.16
CA PRO A 6 2.43 -24.03 1.02
C PRO A 6 3.67 -23.49 0.29
N GLU A 7 4.00 -23.97 -0.92
CA GLU A 7 5.14 -23.45 -1.69
C GLU A 7 5.05 -21.98 -2.08
N PHE A 8 3.88 -21.34 -1.96
CA PHE A 8 3.68 -19.92 -2.20
C PHE A 8 3.92 -19.05 -0.94
N HIS A 9 3.94 -19.61 0.27
CA HIS A 9 4.01 -18.84 1.51
C HIS A 9 4.94 -19.48 2.56
N PHE A 10 4.41 -20.08 3.62
CA PHE A 10 5.16 -20.68 4.73
C PHE A 10 6.06 -21.85 4.30
N GLY A 11 5.78 -22.53 3.18
CA GLY A 11 6.70 -23.51 2.58
C GLY A 11 8.00 -22.88 2.07
N LEU A 12 7.99 -21.59 1.70
CA LEU A 12 9.22 -20.83 1.41
C LEU A 12 10.05 -20.55 2.67
N LEU A 13 9.45 -20.76 3.86
CA LEU A 13 10.10 -20.68 5.17
C LEU A 13 10.50 -22.06 5.71
N GLY A 14 10.28 -23.13 4.93
CA GLY A 14 10.59 -24.51 5.33
C GLY A 14 9.52 -25.17 6.21
N TRP A 15 8.33 -24.58 6.31
CA TRP A 15 7.20 -25.23 7.00
C TRP A 15 6.57 -26.30 6.11
N ALA A 16 6.28 -27.45 6.72
CA ALA A 16 5.58 -28.58 6.11
C ALA A 16 4.77 -29.31 7.18
N ASP A 17 3.52 -29.64 6.90
CA ASP A 17 2.63 -30.29 7.88
C ASP A 17 1.63 -31.24 7.21
N GLY A 18 2.15 -32.31 6.59
CA GLY A 18 1.38 -33.52 6.21
C GLY A 18 0.15 -33.34 5.29
N GLY A 19 -0.11 -32.14 4.75
CA GLY A 19 -1.30 -31.80 3.95
C GLY A 19 -2.02 -30.52 4.36
N ALA A 20 -1.66 -29.91 5.50
CA ALA A 20 -2.24 -28.62 5.92
C ALA A 20 -1.76 -27.47 5.04
N VAL A 21 -2.67 -26.51 4.79
CA VAL A 21 -2.36 -25.30 4.01
C VAL A 21 -1.74 -24.22 4.89
N TRP A 22 -2.13 -24.11 6.16
CA TRP A 22 -1.70 -23.02 7.06
C TRP A 22 -1.08 -23.57 8.34
N PRO A 23 0.00 -22.94 8.86
CA PRO A 23 0.42 -23.21 10.23
C PRO A 23 -0.64 -22.71 11.21
N ASP A 24 -0.72 -23.35 12.38
CA ASP A 24 -1.46 -22.79 13.50
C ASP A 24 -0.68 -21.60 14.10
N VAL A 25 -1.11 -20.40 13.74
CA VAL A 25 -0.50 -19.15 14.19
C VAL A 25 -0.74 -18.87 15.68
N ARG A 26 -1.70 -19.55 16.32
CA ARG A 26 -2.08 -19.30 17.73
C ARG A 26 -1.27 -20.13 18.71
N SER A 27 -0.91 -21.35 18.33
CA SER A 27 0.02 -22.18 19.11
C SER A 27 1.48 -21.75 18.98
N GLY A 28 1.78 -20.72 18.19
CA GLY A 28 3.14 -20.27 17.92
C GLY A 28 3.90 -21.17 16.94
N ALA A 29 3.21 -22.09 16.25
CA ALA A 29 3.79 -23.02 15.29
C ALA A 29 4.18 -22.36 13.95
N ALA A 30 3.80 -21.09 13.73
CA ALA A 30 4.19 -20.37 12.53
C ALA A 30 5.71 -20.11 12.48
N PRO A 31 6.38 -20.46 11.37
CA PRO A 31 7.83 -20.27 11.25
C PRO A 31 8.17 -18.78 11.26
N ARG A 32 9.27 -18.43 11.93
CA ARG A 32 9.76 -17.05 11.95
C ARG A 32 10.22 -16.62 10.55
N TYR A 33 9.91 -15.39 10.18
CA TYR A 33 10.42 -14.81 8.94
C TYR A 33 11.96 -14.70 8.98
N PRO A 34 12.68 -14.97 7.87
CA PRO A 34 14.13 -15.05 7.88
C PRO A 34 14.73 -13.69 8.23
N GLY A 35 15.75 -13.69 9.08
CA GLY A 35 16.43 -12.49 9.57
C GLY A 35 17.17 -11.70 8.49
N GLY A 36 17.79 -10.60 8.93
CA GLY A 36 18.62 -9.74 8.08
C GLY A 36 17.80 -8.87 7.11
N LEU A 37 18.41 -8.49 5.99
CA LEU A 37 17.82 -7.56 5.02
C LEU A 37 16.51 -8.06 4.38
N ASN A 38 16.25 -9.36 4.44
CA ASN A 38 14.99 -9.93 3.94
C ASN A 38 13.77 -9.41 4.71
N GLN A 39 13.94 -9.07 6.00
CA GLN A 39 12.85 -8.64 6.87
C GLN A 39 12.21 -7.32 6.43
N GLN A 40 12.95 -6.43 5.77
CA GLN A 40 12.43 -5.11 5.39
C GLN A 40 11.23 -5.18 4.43
N HIS A 41 11.08 -6.29 3.70
CA HIS A 41 9.95 -6.58 2.81
C HIS A 41 9.13 -7.79 3.27
N SER A 42 8.91 -7.92 4.58
CA SER A 42 8.13 -9.02 5.16
C SER A 42 6.61 -8.75 5.23
N VAL A 43 6.10 -7.78 4.46
CA VAL A 43 4.71 -7.31 4.56
C VAL A 43 3.71 -8.45 4.34
N GLU A 44 3.98 -9.32 3.37
CA GLU A 44 3.17 -10.51 3.06
C GLU A 44 2.96 -11.41 4.27
N TYR A 45 4.03 -11.62 5.04
CA TYR A 45 4.03 -12.48 6.21
C TYR A 45 3.15 -11.90 7.31
N TRP A 46 3.31 -10.62 7.64
CA TRP A 46 2.53 -9.99 8.71
C TRP A 46 1.05 -9.90 8.39
N LEU A 47 0.69 -9.51 7.15
CA LEU A 47 -0.71 -9.47 6.72
C LEU A 47 -1.35 -10.87 6.74
N THR A 48 -0.59 -11.91 6.37
CA THR A 48 -1.09 -13.30 6.39
C THR A 48 -1.32 -13.79 7.80
N LEU A 49 -0.38 -13.54 8.72
CA LEU A 49 -0.55 -13.90 10.14
C LEU A 49 -1.79 -13.24 10.74
N ASP A 50 -2.00 -11.96 10.47
CA ASP A 50 -3.15 -11.19 10.96
C ASP A 50 -4.48 -11.76 10.46
N LEU A 51 -4.57 -12.11 9.18
CA LEU A 51 -5.76 -12.77 8.63
C LEU A 51 -6.00 -14.17 9.24
N LEU A 52 -4.93 -14.93 9.49
CA LEU A 52 -5.04 -16.26 10.12
C LEU A 52 -5.50 -16.18 11.59
N SER A 53 -5.17 -15.10 12.31
CA SER A 53 -5.65 -14.90 13.68
C SER A 53 -7.01 -14.19 13.77
N SER A 54 -7.46 -13.52 12.72
CA SER A 54 -8.64 -12.61 12.72
C SER A 54 -9.99 -13.23 13.10
N SER A 55 -10.14 -14.55 13.12
CA SER A 55 -11.39 -15.24 13.46
C SER A 55 -11.76 -15.21 14.95
N SER A 56 -10.99 -14.54 15.81
CA SER A 56 -11.36 -14.35 17.22
C SER A 56 -11.10 -12.91 17.70
N PRO A 57 -11.94 -12.39 18.62
CA PRO A 57 -11.77 -11.05 19.17
C PRO A 57 -10.43 -10.88 19.92
N PRO A 58 -9.87 -9.66 19.94
CA PRO A 58 -10.34 -8.45 19.26
C PRO A 58 -10.06 -8.50 17.75
N CYS A 59 -11.08 -8.23 16.93
CA CYS A 59 -10.93 -8.22 15.48
C CYS A 59 -10.21 -6.96 15.02
N GLY A 60 -9.20 -7.12 14.15
CA GLY A 60 -8.54 -6.02 13.45
C GLY A 60 -9.43 -5.39 12.37
N ALA A 61 -8.85 -4.47 11.61
CA ALA A 61 -9.46 -3.79 10.47
C ALA A 61 -9.83 -4.74 9.31
N ALA A 62 -9.23 -5.93 9.26
CA ALA A 62 -9.57 -6.99 8.31
C ALA A 62 -9.96 -8.27 9.04
N VAL A 63 -10.94 -8.99 8.49
CA VAL A 63 -11.40 -10.28 9.00
C VAL A 63 -11.43 -11.30 7.85
N ARG A 64 -10.87 -12.49 8.10
CA ARG A 64 -10.95 -13.62 7.18
C ARG A 64 -12.35 -14.24 7.26
N VAL A 65 -13.02 -14.31 6.12
CA VAL A 65 -14.29 -15.02 5.95
C VAL A 65 -14.07 -16.39 5.30
N ALA A 66 -14.96 -17.34 5.59
CA ALA A 66 -14.92 -18.69 5.00
C ALA A 66 -15.46 -18.73 3.56
N ASP A 67 -16.45 -17.90 3.24
CA ASP A 67 -17.07 -17.83 1.91
C ASP A 67 -16.58 -16.60 1.13
N SER A 68 -16.14 -16.80 -0.11
CA SER A 68 -15.65 -15.71 -0.97
C SER A 68 -16.74 -14.74 -1.42
N ARG A 69 -18.02 -15.05 -1.20
CA ARG A 69 -19.17 -14.17 -1.47
C ARG A 69 -19.35 -13.09 -0.40
N ASP A 70 -18.86 -13.33 0.81
CA ASP A 70 -18.93 -12.39 1.93
C ASP A 70 -17.67 -11.49 1.99
N ALA A 71 -16.68 -11.77 1.15
CA ALA A 71 -15.43 -11.04 1.11
C ALA A 71 -15.57 -9.71 0.34
N ASP A 72 -15.15 -8.61 0.97
CA ASP A 72 -15.01 -7.31 0.29
C ASP A 72 -13.84 -7.30 -0.72
N VAL A 73 -12.78 -8.05 -0.42
CA VAL A 73 -11.58 -8.25 -1.25
C VAL A 73 -11.03 -9.68 -1.10
N VAL A 74 -10.34 -10.16 -2.13
CA VAL A 74 -9.69 -11.48 -2.13
C VAL A 74 -8.18 -11.32 -1.95
N PHE A 75 -7.68 -11.60 -0.75
CA PHE A 75 -6.23 -11.59 -0.49
C PHE A 75 -5.54 -12.79 -1.13
N VAL A 76 -4.43 -12.54 -1.84
CA VAL A 76 -3.56 -13.55 -2.46
C VAL A 76 -2.30 -13.72 -1.61
N PRO A 77 -2.20 -14.79 -0.81
CA PRO A 77 -1.10 -15.01 0.13
C PRO A 77 0.12 -15.63 -0.57
N PHE A 78 0.73 -14.88 -1.48
CA PHE A 78 2.01 -15.25 -2.09
C PHE A 78 3.11 -14.38 -1.49
N PHE A 79 4.13 -14.99 -0.87
CA PHE A 79 5.27 -14.29 -0.29
C PHE A 79 6.26 -13.88 -1.38
N ALA A 80 5.81 -13.03 -2.30
CA ALA A 80 6.51 -12.66 -3.53
C ALA A 80 7.89 -12.02 -3.27
N SER A 81 7.99 -11.19 -2.24
CA SER A 81 9.25 -10.57 -1.81
C SER A 81 10.27 -11.62 -1.35
N LEU A 82 9.81 -12.61 -0.58
CA LEU A 82 10.67 -13.70 -0.10
C LEU A 82 11.08 -14.64 -1.24
N SER A 83 10.13 -14.98 -2.12
CA SER A 83 10.37 -15.77 -3.33
C SER A 83 11.49 -15.14 -4.17
N TYR A 84 11.39 -13.84 -4.46
CA TYR A 84 12.44 -13.12 -5.19
C TYR A 84 13.78 -13.14 -4.45
N ASN A 85 13.80 -12.82 -3.15
CA ASN A 85 15.03 -12.72 -2.38
C ASN A 85 15.80 -14.04 -2.30
N ARG A 86 15.10 -15.18 -2.22
CA ARG A 86 15.74 -16.51 -2.08
C ARG A 86 15.91 -17.26 -3.39
N HIS A 87 15.05 -17.01 -4.37
CA HIS A 87 14.85 -17.92 -5.51
C HIS A 87 14.81 -17.22 -6.87
N SER A 88 15.24 -15.95 -6.97
CA SER A 88 15.29 -15.21 -8.24
C SER A 88 16.35 -15.71 -9.22
N ARG A 89 17.44 -16.32 -8.73
CA ARG A 89 18.51 -16.89 -9.56
C ARG A 89 18.18 -18.35 -9.92
N ALA A 90 18.37 -18.70 -11.18
CA ALA A 90 18.34 -20.09 -11.61
C ALA A 90 19.61 -20.79 -11.10
N VAL A 91 19.45 -22.01 -10.59
CA VAL A 91 20.55 -22.87 -10.16
C VAL A 91 20.66 -23.97 -11.21
N PRO A 92 21.85 -24.30 -11.75
CA PRO A 92 21.99 -25.41 -12.67
C PRO A 92 21.60 -26.75 -12.02
N PRO A 93 20.95 -27.68 -12.75
CA PRO A 93 20.71 -27.69 -14.20
C PRO A 93 19.46 -26.91 -14.65
N GLU A 94 18.67 -26.36 -13.73
CA GLU A 94 17.44 -25.65 -14.07
C GLU A 94 17.71 -24.36 -14.86
N LYS A 95 16.99 -24.17 -15.98
CA LYS A 95 17.07 -22.96 -16.82
C LYS A 95 16.18 -21.82 -16.32
N VAL A 96 15.23 -22.12 -15.44
CA VAL A 96 14.23 -21.18 -14.92
C VAL A 96 14.35 -21.14 -13.40
N SER A 97 14.40 -19.93 -12.84
CA SER A 97 14.45 -19.77 -11.39
C SER A 97 13.13 -20.18 -10.74
N ARG A 98 13.20 -20.72 -9.51
CA ARG A 98 12.01 -21.12 -8.77
C ARG A 98 11.03 -19.95 -8.56
N ASP A 99 11.53 -18.73 -8.39
CA ASP A 99 10.69 -17.53 -8.32
C ASP A 99 9.88 -17.30 -9.60
N LYS A 100 10.51 -17.40 -10.77
CA LYS A 100 9.80 -17.26 -12.05
C LYS A 100 8.77 -18.38 -12.24
N ALA A 101 9.12 -19.62 -11.90
CA ALA A 101 8.19 -20.74 -12.00
C ALA A 101 6.95 -20.55 -11.11
N LEU A 102 7.13 -20.12 -9.85
CA LEU A 102 6.03 -19.83 -8.92
C LEU A 102 5.15 -18.70 -9.44
N GLN A 103 5.73 -17.63 -10.00
CA GLN A 103 4.95 -16.53 -10.58
C GLN A 103 4.06 -17.00 -11.75
N GLU A 104 4.59 -17.84 -12.64
CA GLU A 104 3.80 -18.41 -13.75
C GLU A 104 2.69 -19.33 -13.25
N GLN A 105 2.98 -20.17 -12.25
CA GLN A 105 1.98 -21.03 -11.60
C GLN A 105 0.90 -20.21 -10.90
N LEU A 106 1.27 -19.14 -10.19
CA LEU A 106 0.33 -18.24 -9.54
C LEU A 106 -0.65 -17.62 -10.55
N VAL A 107 -0.14 -17.12 -11.68
CA VAL A 107 -0.98 -16.53 -12.74
C VAL A 107 -1.99 -17.57 -13.26
N ARG A 108 -1.52 -18.79 -13.57
CA ARG A 108 -2.40 -19.87 -14.05
C ARG A 108 -3.45 -20.22 -13.00
N TYR A 109 -3.04 -20.37 -11.74
CA TYR A 109 -3.94 -20.66 -10.62
C TYR A 109 -5.02 -19.59 -10.48
N LEU A 110 -4.61 -18.32 -10.35
CA LEU A 110 -5.53 -17.20 -10.15
C LEU A 110 -6.51 -17.08 -11.32
N MET A 111 -6.04 -17.11 -12.56
CA MET A 111 -6.90 -17.01 -13.74
C MET A 111 -7.91 -18.15 -13.87
N ALA A 112 -7.63 -19.31 -13.29
CA ALA A 112 -8.57 -20.42 -13.26
C ALA A 112 -9.70 -20.21 -12.24
N GLN A 113 -9.48 -19.42 -11.18
CA GLN A 113 -10.42 -19.27 -10.07
C GLN A 113 -11.71 -18.52 -10.45
N PRO A 114 -12.88 -18.93 -9.93
CA PRO A 114 -14.15 -18.24 -10.14
C PRO A 114 -14.12 -16.77 -9.69
N GLU A 115 -13.48 -16.45 -8.56
CA GLU A 115 -13.41 -15.09 -8.03
C GLU A 115 -12.57 -14.19 -8.94
N TRP A 116 -11.46 -14.70 -9.47
CA TRP A 116 -10.67 -13.96 -10.45
C TRP A 116 -11.46 -13.72 -11.74
N LYS A 117 -12.15 -14.75 -12.26
CA LYS A 117 -13.00 -14.61 -13.46
C LYS A 117 -14.14 -13.62 -13.25
N ARG A 118 -14.71 -13.57 -12.05
CA ARG A 118 -15.79 -12.64 -11.65
C ARG A 118 -15.34 -11.19 -11.72
N SER A 119 -14.16 -10.89 -11.18
CA SER A 119 -13.68 -9.52 -11.02
C SER A 119 -12.61 -9.11 -12.04
N GLY A 120 -12.10 -10.04 -12.85
CA GLY A 120 -10.91 -9.85 -13.66
C GLY A 120 -9.67 -9.50 -12.83
N GLY A 121 -9.60 -9.93 -11.57
CA GLY A 121 -8.49 -9.64 -10.65
C GLY A 121 -8.62 -8.35 -9.84
N ALA A 122 -9.55 -7.45 -10.18
CA ALA A 122 -9.58 -6.11 -9.58
C ALA A 122 -10.26 -6.01 -8.20
N ASP A 123 -10.72 -7.12 -7.62
CA ASP A 123 -11.02 -7.22 -6.18
C ASP A 123 -9.95 -8.03 -5.42
N HIS A 124 -8.85 -8.39 -6.09
CA HIS A 124 -7.73 -9.10 -5.47
C HIS A 124 -6.71 -8.12 -4.90
N VAL A 125 -6.18 -8.47 -3.74
CA VAL A 125 -5.05 -7.77 -3.12
C VAL A 125 -3.83 -8.67 -3.22
N ILE A 126 -2.79 -8.18 -3.88
CA ILE A 126 -1.51 -8.89 -4.07
C ILE A 126 -0.41 -8.00 -3.52
N VAL A 127 0.40 -8.54 -2.62
CA VAL A 127 1.51 -7.79 -2.05
C VAL A 127 2.74 -8.02 -2.92
N ALA A 128 3.34 -6.93 -3.40
CA ALA A 128 4.54 -6.92 -4.24
C ALA A 128 5.52 -5.86 -3.68
N HIS A 129 5.76 -5.96 -2.37
CA HIS A 129 6.43 -4.91 -1.61
C HIS A 129 7.91 -4.77 -1.96
N HIS A 130 8.63 -5.86 -2.25
CA HIS A 130 9.96 -5.73 -2.83
C HIS A 130 9.87 -5.18 -4.27
N PRO A 131 10.63 -4.13 -4.66
CA PRO A 131 10.51 -3.49 -5.98
C PRO A 131 10.72 -4.42 -7.19
N ASN A 132 11.44 -5.52 -6.98
CA ASN A 132 11.69 -6.56 -7.99
C ASN A 132 10.84 -7.84 -7.79
N SER A 133 9.91 -7.85 -6.84
CA SER A 133 8.95 -8.96 -6.75
C SER A 133 7.98 -8.92 -7.94
N LEU A 134 7.45 -10.09 -8.32
CA LEU A 134 6.48 -10.24 -9.42
C LEU A 134 6.95 -9.71 -10.80
N LEU A 135 8.24 -9.59 -11.07
CA LEU A 135 8.74 -9.04 -12.35
C LEU A 135 8.15 -9.72 -13.58
N HIS A 136 7.84 -11.02 -13.51
CA HIS A 136 7.29 -11.80 -14.62
C HIS A 136 5.77 -11.82 -14.67
N ALA A 137 5.08 -11.53 -13.55
CA ALA A 137 3.63 -11.62 -13.44
C ALA A 137 2.91 -10.27 -13.29
N ARG A 138 3.60 -9.21 -12.84
CA ARG A 138 2.96 -7.93 -12.47
C ARG A 138 2.16 -7.27 -13.58
N SER A 139 2.58 -7.38 -14.84
CA SER A 139 1.83 -6.84 -15.98
C SER A 139 0.50 -7.56 -16.18
N VAL A 140 0.51 -8.88 -16.02
CA VAL A 140 -0.66 -9.74 -16.18
C VAL A 140 -1.61 -9.59 -14.99
N LEU A 141 -1.05 -9.48 -13.78
CA LEU A 141 -1.79 -9.30 -12.53
C LEU A 141 -2.14 -7.82 -12.23
N SER A 142 -1.79 -6.89 -13.13
CA SER A 142 -2.01 -5.46 -12.97
C SER A 142 -3.45 -5.01 -12.69
N PRO A 143 -4.52 -5.76 -13.06
CA PRO A 143 -5.86 -5.40 -12.61
C PRO A 143 -6.03 -5.42 -11.09
N ALA A 144 -5.26 -6.23 -10.36
CA ALA A 144 -5.35 -6.35 -8.89
C ALA A 144 -4.82 -5.12 -8.15
N VAL A 145 -5.28 -4.92 -6.93
CA VAL A 145 -4.71 -3.92 -6.02
C VAL A 145 -3.38 -4.44 -5.50
N PHE A 146 -2.31 -3.71 -5.79
CA PHE A 146 -1.00 -4.01 -5.26
C PHE A 146 -0.73 -3.29 -3.94
N VAL A 147 -0.04 -3.99 -3.04
CA VAL A 147 0.60 -3.38 -1.86
C VAL A 147 2.10 -3.30 -2.16
N LEU A 148 2.63 -2.09 -2.27
CA LEU A 148 3.95 -1.77 -2.81
C LEU A 148 4.78 -0.97 -1.79
N SER A 149 6.10 -0.91 -1.97
CA SER A 149 6.95 0.01 -1.20
C SER A 149 7.04 1.40 -1.83
N ASP A 150 7.00 1.47 -3.16
CA ASP A 150 6.96 2.70 -3.98
C ASP A 150 6.56 2.34 -5.43
N PHE A 151 6.45 3.36 -6.28
CA PHE A 151 6.12 3.21 -7.71
C PHE A 151 7.33 3.27 -8.65
N GLY A 152 8.55 3.43 -8.14
CA GLY A 152 9.73 3.79 -8.95
C GLY A 152 10.08 2.78 -10.04
N ARG A 153 9.81 1.49 -9.81
CA ARG A 153 10.07 0.41 -10.80
C ARG A 153 8.86 -0.01 -11.61
N TYR A 154 7.76 0.74 -11.52
CA TYR A 154 6.49 0.38 -12.15
C TYR A 154 6.11 1.39 -13.23
N HIS A 155 5.68 0.87 -14.38
CA HIS A 155 5.00 1.72 -15.36
C HIS A 155 3.65 2.16 -14.78
N PRO A 156 3.21 3.43 -14.95
CA PRO A 156 1.90 3.91 -14.48
C PRO A 156 0.66 3.13 -14.93
N ARG A 157 0.79 2.24 -15.93
CA ARG A 157 -0.29 1.34 -16.39
C ARG A 157 -0.38 0.06 -15.55
N VAL A 158 0.69 -0.33 -14.88
CA VAL A 158 0.80 -1.53 -14.05
C VAL A 158 0.45 -1.19 -12.60
N ALA A 159 1.03 -0.09 -12.09
CA ALA A 159 0.77 0.39 -10.74
C ALA A 159 0.57 1.90 -10.70
N SER A 160 -0.30 2.37 -9.81
CA SER A 160 -0.61 3.79 -9.62
C SER A 160 -1.22 4.06 -8.24
N LEU A 161 -1.07 5.29 -7.76
CA LEU A 161 -1.70 5.76 -6.53
C LEU A 161 -3.24 5.68 -6.56
N GLU A 162 -3.86 5.59 -7.75
CA GLU A 162 -5.32 5.40 -7.91
C GLU A 162 -5.75 4.03 -7.39
N LYS A 163 -5.00 2.99 -7.71
CA LYS A 163 -5.40 1.60 -7.43
C LYS A 163 -4.64 0.99 -6.25
N ASP A 164 -3.34 1.25 -6.14
CA ASP A 164 -2.41 0.49 -5.28
C ASP A 164 -2.06 1.22 -4.00
N VAL A 165 -1.76 0.49 -2.93
CA VAL A 165 -1.43 1.03 -1.60
C VAL A 165 0.08 0.97 -1.39
N ILE A 166 0.65 2.04 -0.83
CA ILE A 166 2.03 2.02 -0.33
C ILE A 166 2.02 1.54 1.12
N ALA A 167 2.79 0.49 1.40
CA ALA A 167 3.08 -0.01 2.74
C ALA A 167 4.48 0.44 3.17
N PRO A 168 4.69 0.69 4.48
CA PRO A 168 6.02 1.02 4.99
C PRO A 168 6.92 -0.22 4.96
N TYR A 169 8.22 0.00 4.84
CA TYR A 169 9.17 -1.07 5.07
C TYR A 169 9.14 -1.45 6.55
N LYS A 170 9.40 -2.74 6.84
CA LYS A 170 9.67 -3.12 8.22
C LYS A 170 11.04 -2.54 8.62
N HIS A 171 11.03 -1.57 9.53
CA HIS A 171 12.27 -1.03 10.10
C HIS A 171 13.13 -2.15 10.70
N MET A 172 14.44 -1.95 10.57
CA MET A 172 15.49 -2.83 11.06
C MET A 172 16.14 -2.25 12.33
N ALA A 173 15.94 -0.95 12.60
CA ALA A 173 16.26 -0.31 13.86
C ALA A 173 15.35 -0.84 14.99
N LYS A 174 15.89 -0.87 16.21
CA LYS A 174 15.08 -1.09 17.42
C LYS A 174 14.35 0.20 17.76
N THR A 175 13.09 0.06 18.14
CA THR A 175 12.24 1.17 18.57
C THR A 175 12.67 1.66 19.94
N PHE A 176 12.86 2.97 20.08
CA PHE A 176 13.29 3.57 21.33
C PHE A 176 12.08 3.91 22.21
N VAL A 177 11.83 3.06 23.21
CA VAL A 177 10.72 3.26 24.16
C VAL A 177 11.10 4.31 25.20
N ASN A 178 10.18 5.21 25.52
CA ASN A 178 10.34 6.27 26.53
C ASN A 178 11.53 7.21 26.31
N ASP A 179 11.84 7.52 25.05
CA ASP A 179 12.90 8.45 24.69
C ASP A 179 12.71 9.84 25.35
N SER A 180 13.63 10.21 26.25
CA SER A 180 13.69 11.51 26.92
C SER A 180 14.77 12.44 26.35
N ALA A 181 15.57 11.98 25.38
CA ALA A 181 16.70 12.73 24.82
C ALA A 181 16.19 13.82 23.85
N GLY A 182 16.22 15.05 24.34
CA GLY A 182 15.78 16.24 23.63
C GLY A 182 16.81 16.76 22.61
N PHE A 183 16.69 18.04 22.28
CA PHE A 183 17.53 18.65 21.24
C PHE A 183 19.01 18.72 21.63
N ASP A 184 19.32 19.08 22.88
CA ASP A 184 20.71 19.31 23.32
C ASP A 184 21.44 18.00 23.62
N ASP A 185 20.70 16.93 23.93
CA ASP A 185 21.25 15.59 24.18
C ASP A 185 21.79 14.92 22.90
N ARG A 186 21.45 15.48 21.72
CA ARG A 186 21.80 14.95 20.40
C ARG A 186 22.98 15.70 19.80
N ALA A 187 24.15 15.06 19.86
CA ALA A 187 25.42 15.64 19.45
C ALA A 187 25.51 15.91 17.94
N THR A 188 24.99 15.00 17.11
CA THR A 188 25.09 15.10 15.65
C THR A 188 23.94 15.93 15.10
N LEU A 189 24.22 16.93 14.25
CA LEU A 189 23.17 17.72 13.62
C LEU A 189 22.47 16.91 12.53
N LEU A 190 23.24 16.37 11.58
CA LEU A 190 22.70 15.71 10.39
C LEU A 190 23.39 14.36 10.16
N TYR A 191 22.59 13.31 9.97
CA TYR A 191 23.07 11.94 9.89
C TYR A 191 22.67 11.25 8.59
N PHE A 192 23.65 10.60 7.96
CA PHE A 192 23.45 9.65 6.87
C PHE A 192 24.41 8.47 7.03
N ARG A 193 23.85 7.27 6.92
CA ARG A 193 24.62 6.05 6.69
C ARG A 193 23.96 5.17 5.64
N GLY A 194 24.72 4.73 4.65
CA GLY A 194 24.22 3.81 3.63
C GLY A 194 25.07 3.75 2.36
N ALA A 195 24.55 3.07 1.35
CA ALA A 195 25.21 3.01 0.05
C ALA A 195 25.16 4.39 -0.63
N ILE A 196 26.34 4.99 -0.81
CA ILE A 196 26.53 6.31 -1.42
C ILE A 196 26.56 6.18 -2.95
N TYR A 197 27.37 5.25 -3.47
CA TYR A 197 27.41 4.97 -4.90
C TYR A 197 26.21 4.11 -5.31
N ARG A 198 25.35 4.66 -6.15
CA ARG A 198 24.15 4.01 -6.71
C ARG A 198 24.04 4.33 -8.19
N LYS A 199 23.20 3.57 -8.91
CA LYS A 199 23.11 3.67 -10.37
C LYS A 199 21.92 4.54 -10.78
N GLU A 200 20.71 4.01 -10.63
CA GLU A 200 19.48 4.59 -11.21
C GLU A 200 18.95 5.70 -10.29
N GLY A 201 19.13 6.98 -10.61
CA GLY A 201 18.57 8.09 -9.83
C GLY A 201 19.27 8.40 -8.49
N GLY A 202 20.20 7.56 -8.04
CA GLY A 202 20.91 7.73 -6.77
C GLY A 202 22.17 8.62 -6.80
N ASN A 203 22.49 9.26 -7.93
CA ASN A 203 23.68 10.11 -8.10
C ASN A 203 23.74 11.26 -7.08
N ILE A 204 22.58 11.75 -6.67
CA ILE A 204 22.45 12.79 -5.64
C ILE A 204 23.13 12.42 -4.31
N ARG A 205 23.21 11.12 -3.96
CA ARG A 205 23.90 10.69 -2.74
C ARG A 205 25.40 10.94 -2.82
N GLN A 206 26.00 10.74 -4.00
CA GLN A 206 27.41 10.99 -4.21
C GLN A 206 27.71 12.49 -4.17
N GLU A 207 26.89 13.30 -4.84
CA GLU A 207 27.01 14.76 -4.80
C GLU A 207 26.90 15.29 -3.37
N LEU A 208 25.87 14.89 -2.62
CA LEU A 208 25.67 15.30 -1.23
C LEU A 208 26.79 14.80 -0.31
N TYR A 209 27.34 13.60 -0.56
CA TYR A 209 28.50 13.12 0.20
C TYR A 209 29.69 14.06 0.06
N TYR A 210 30.09 14.42 -1.16
CA TYR A 210 31.23 15.33 -1.36
C TYR A 210 30.97 16.74 -0.85
N MET A 211 29.72 17.19 -0.84
CA MET A 211 29.34 18.49 -0.28
C MET A 211 29.35 18.53 1.25
N LEU A 212 29.09 17.41 1.93
CA LEU A 212 28.82 17.37 3.37
C LEU A 212 29.85 16.60 4.20
N LYS A 213 30.72 15.79 3.58
CA LYS A 213 31.67 14.93 4.30
C LYS A 213 32.64 15.68 5.22
N ASP A 214 32.93 16.95 4.92
CA ASP A 214 33.89 17.78 5.65
C ASP A 214 33.20 18.73 6.67
N GLU A 215 31.87 18.68 6.79
CA GLU A 215 31.11 19.47 7.77
C GLU A 215 31.19 18.83 9.17
N LYS A 216 31.61 19.60 10.17
CA LYS A 216 31.94 19.09 11.52
C LYS A 216 30.74 18.49 12.27
N ASP A 217 29.54 19.00 12.02
CA ASP A 217 28.29 18.61 12.68
C ASP A 217 27.48 17.58 11.86
N VAL A 218 28.05 17.08 10.76
CA VAL A 218 27.41 16.12 9.85
C VAL A 218 28.14 14.77 9.89
N TYR A 219 27.39 13.70 10.08
CA TYR A 219 27.88 12.34 9.90
C TYR A 219 27.38 11.79 8.58
N PHE A 220 28.26 11.65 7.58
CA PHE A 220 27.91 11.08 6.28
C PHE A 220 28.88 9.94 5.93
N ALA A 221 28.42 8.69 6.06
CA ALA A 221 29.29 7.53 5.90
C ALA A 221 28.68 6.39 5.06
N PHE A 222 29.56 5.54 4.54
CA PHE A 222 29.16 4.29 3.91
C PHE A 222 28.48 3.35 4.91
N GLY A 223 27.38 2.74 4.47
CA GLY A 223 26.74 1.65 5.20
C GLY A 223 27.44 0.32 4.94
N SER A 224 27.51 -0.52 5.97
CA SER A 224 27.92 -1.92 5.85
C SER A 224 26.83 -2.80 6.47
N VAL A 225 26.59 -3.97 5.87
CA VAL A 225 25.70 -5.02 6.41
C VAL A 225 26.46 -5.91 7.42
N GLN A 226 27.78 -5.82 7.44
CA GLN A 226 28.68 -6.52 8.37
C GLN A 226 28.88 -5.70 9.67
N ASP A 227 29.47 -6.31 10.71
CA ASP A 227 29.90 -5.67 11.95
C ASP A 227 28.85 -4.82 12.70
N HIS A 228 27.67 -5.40 12.93
CA HIS A 228 26.55 -4.75 13.62
C HIS A 228 26.15 -3.40 12.97
N GLY A 229 26.34 -3.26 11.65
CA GLY A 229 26.08 -2.01 10.93
C GLY A 229 24.67 -1.46 11.11
N ALA A 230 23.65 -2.33 11.21
CA ALA A 230 22.27 -1.92 11.50
C ALA A 230 22.12 -1.31 12.91
N SER A 231 22.76 -1.90 13.93
CA SER A 231 22.74 -1.37 15.30
C SER A 231 23.48 -0.04 15.40
N LYS A 232 24.65 0.07 14.74
CA LYS A 232 25.43 1.31 14.68
C LYS A 232 24.67 2.41 13.93
N ALA A 233 23.95 2.05 12.86
CA ALA A 233 23.10 2.98 12.13
C ALA A 233 21.95 3.48 13.01
N SER A 234 21.25 2.57 13.70
CA SER A 234 20.15 2.91 14.60
C SER A 234 20.60 3.81 15.76
N GLN A 235 21.72 3.48 16.43
CA GLN A 235 22.30 4.32 17.48
C GLN A 235 22.73 5.70 16.95
N GLY A 236 23.34 5.73 15.77
CA GLY A 236 23.74 6.98 15.12
C GLY A 236 22.54 7.85 14.75
N MET A 237 21.44 7.27 14.26
CA MET A 237 20.20 8.01 14.03
C MET A 237 19.63 8.56 15.34
N HIS A 238 19.60 7.74 16.39
CA HIS A 238 19.06 8.15 17.69
C HIS A 238 19.86 9.26 18.38
N SER A 239 21.18 9.31 18.20
CA SER A 239 22.01 10.41 18.72
C SER A 239 22.03 11.66 17.84
N SER A 240 21.24 11.68 16.76
CA SER A 240 21.21 12.75 15.77
C SER A 240 19.89 13.53 15.80
N LYS A 241 19.97 14.82 15.45
CA LYS A 241 18.80 15.71 15.34
C LYS A 241 18.02 15.43 14.05
N PHE A 242 18.72 15.34 12.93
CA PHE A 242 18.12 15.14 11.61
C PHE A 242 18.74 13.95 10.89
N CYS A 243 17.93 13.21 10.13
CA CYS A 243 18.38 12.06 9.36
C CYS A 243 18.06 12.23 7.88
N LEU A 244 19.10 12.18 7.05
CA LEU A 244 18.98 12.32 5.60
C LEU A 244 18.37 11.05 5.00
N ASN A 245 17.23 11.23 4.33
CA ASN A 245 16.51 10.21 3.60
C ASN A 245 16.54 10.55 2.12
N ILE A 246 17.69 10.23 1.50
CA ILE A 246 17.98 10.51 0.10
C ILE A 246 17.53 9.34 -0.77
N ALA A 247 16.84 9.64 -1.88
CA ALA A 247 16.48 8.67 -2.91
C ALA A 247 17.68 7.79 -3.32
N GLY A 248 17.40 6.53 -3.67
CA GLY A 248 18.39 5.57 -4.16
C GLY A 248 18.02 5.09 -5.56
N ASP A 249 18.14 3.77 -5.80
CA ASP A 249 17.66 3.15 -7.05
C ASP A 249 16.12 3.13 -7.16
N THR A 250 15.44 3.50 -6.07
CA THR A 250 14.01 3.73 -5.98
C THR A 250 13.75 5.01 -5.16
N PRO A 251 12.59 5.67 -5.32
CA PRO A 251 12.25 6.89 -4.60
C PRO A 251 12.22 6.73 -3.07
N SER A 252 11.91 5.53 -2.57
CA SER A 252 11.79 5.24 -1.15
C SER A 252 12.95 4.39 -0.60
N SER A 253 13.12 4.36 0.72
CA SER A 253 14.14 3.53 1.39
C SER A 253 13.72 3.20 2.82
N ASN A 254 14.10 2.00 3.30
CA ASN A 254 13.89 1.58 4.69
C ASN A 254 14.42 2.59 5.73
N ARG A 255 15.45 3.37 5.36
CA ARG A 255 16.07 4.38 6.24
C ARG A 255 15.05 5.37 6.80
N LEU A 256 14.01 5.71 6.04
CA LEU A 256 12.99 6.64 6.50
C LEU A 256 12.30 6.08 7.76
N PHE A 257 11.95 4.79 7.72
CA PHE A 257 11.28 4.12 8.81
C PHE A 257 12.23 3.85 9.98
N ASP A 258 13.50 3.51 9.70
CA ASP A 258 14.54 3.43 10.74
C ASP A 258 14.74 4.77 11.47
N ALA A 259 14.69 5.90 10.75
CA ALA A 259 14.81 7.23 11.32
C ALA A 259 13.60 7.59 12.18
N ILE A 260 12.38 7.24 11.74
CA ILE A 260 11.14 7.48 12.49
C ILE A 260 11.18 6.78 13.85
N VAL A 261 11.45 5.46 13.88
CA VAL A 261 11.50 4.69 15.13
C VAL A 261 12.72 4.99 16.01
N SER A 262 13.74 5.65 15.44
CA SER A 262 14.89 6.18 16.18
C SER A 262 14.67 7.61 16.68
N HIS A 263 13.49 8.18 16.44
CA HIS A 263 13.11 9.57 16.73
C HIS A 263 14.08 10.62 16.15
N CYS A 264 14.63 10.35 14.97
CA CYS A 264 15.48 11.28 14.24
C CYS A 264 14.65 11.99 13.16
N VAL A 265 14.56 13.33 13.19
CA VAL A 265 13.71 14.11 12.27
C VAL A 265 14.10 13.83 10.81
N PRO A 266 13.24 13.20 9.99
CA PRO A 266 13.58 12.87 8.62
C PRO A 266 13.72 14.13 7.75
N VAL A 267 14.80 14.19 6.99
CA VAL A 267 15.00 15.15 5.90
C VAL A 267 14.90 14.36 4.59
N ILE A 268 13.73 14.41 3.97
CA ILE A 268 13.37 13.61 2.79
C ILE A 268 13.80 14.37 1.53
N ILE A 269 14.72 13.76 0.78
CA ILE A 269 15.23 14.26 -0.51
C ILE A 269 14.88 13.21 -1.56
N SER A 270 13.66 13.33 -2.09
CA SER A 270 13.12 12.44 -3.13
C SER A 270 11.91 13.12 -3.75
N ASP A 271 11.96 13.42 -5.05
CA ASP A 271 10.90 14.17 -5.72
C ASP A 271 9.69 13.30 -6.11
N ASP A 272 9.91 11.99 -6.26
CA ASP A 272 8.90 11.01 -6.70
C ASP A 272 8.46 10.05 -5.58
N ILE A 273 8.74 10.39 -4.32
CA ILE A 273 8.35 9.55 -3.19
C ILE A 273 6.85 9.69 -2.92
N GLU A 274 6.16 8.56 -2.85
CA GLU A 274 4.81 8.44 -2.31
C GLU A 274 4.94 7.77 -0.94
N LEU A 275 4.31 8.34 0.09
CA LEU A 275 4.51 7.89 1.46
C LEU A 275 3.34 7.00 1.93
N PRO A 276 3.61 6.00 2.78
CA PRO A 276 2.54 5.20 3.37
C PRO A 276 1.68 6.08 4.28
N TYR A 277 0.36 5.87 4.20
CA TYR A 277 -0.62 6.50 5.09
C TYR A 277 -0.72 8.02 5.00
N GLU A 278 -0.37 8.67 3.89
CA GLU A 278 -0.53 10.13 3.72
C GLU A 278 -1.97 10.64 3.90
N ASP A 279 -2.95 9.75 3.80
CA ASP A 279 -4.36 10.01 4.07
C ASP A 279 -4.74 9.92 5.56
N ALA A 280 -3.79 9.55 6.42
CA ALA A 280 -3.94 9.49 7.87
C ALA A 280 -2.86 10.29 8.62
N LEU A 281 -1.66 10.43 8.05
CA LEU A 281 -0.51 11.08 8.67
C LEU A 281 -0.03 12.26 7.83
N ASP A 282 0.09 13.44 8.46
CA ASP A 282 0.70 14.62 7.86
C ASP A 282 2.22 14.60 8.14
N TYR A 283 3.00 14.10 7.17
CA TYR A 283 4.45 14.04 7.26
C TYR A 283 5.13 15.40 7.41
N SER A 284 4.49 16.49 6.97
CA SER A 284 5.05 17.85 7.12
C SER A 284 5.15 18.29 8.59
N LYS A 285 4.43 17.62 9.50
CA LYS A 285 4.48 17.89 10.94
C LYS A 285 5.68 17.28 11.64
N PHE A 286 6.37 16.32 11.01
CA PHE A 286 7.47 15.59 11.64
C PHE A 286 8.66 15.32 10.71
N SER A 287 8.60 15.79 9.46
CA SER A 287 9.65 15.63 8.45
C SER A 287 9.86 16.93 7.68
N ILE A 288 11.06 17.10 7.13
CA ILE A 288 11.42 18.21 6.23
C ILE A 288 11.55 17.65 4.82
N PHE A 289 10.85 18.26 3.86
CA PHE A 289 10.94 17.89 2.45
C PHE A 289 11.85 18.86 1.71
N VAL A 290 12.76 18.32 0.91
CA VAL A 290 13.71 19.10 0.11
C VAL A 290 13.76 18.54 -1.29
N ARG A 291 13.56 19.40 -2.29
CA ARG A 291 13.70 19.01 -3.70
C ARG A 291 15.13 18.60 -4.01
N SER A 292 15.30 17.56 -4.83
CA SER A 292 16.63 17.07 -5.19
C SER A 292 17.51 18.18 -5.81
N SER A 293 16.91 19.00 -6.68
CA SER A 293 17.58 20.14 -7.33
C SER A 293 18.02 21.24 -6.37
N ASP A 294 17.35 21.39 -5.23
CA ASP A 294 17.70 22.40 -4.22
C ASP A 294 18.72 21.85 -3.23
N ALA A 295 18.62 20.56 -2.86
CA ALA A 295 19.55 19.89 -1.96
C ALA A 295 21.01 19.97 -2.45
N VAL A 296 21.22 19.90 -3.77
CA VAL A 296 22.56 19.95 -4.39
C VAL A 296 23.12 21.37 -4.58
N LYS A 297 22.34 22.42 -4.28
CA LYS A 297 22.84 23.80 -4.33
C LYS A 297 23.78 24.05 -3.15
N LYS A 298 24.98 24.57 -3.45
CA LYS A 298 26.04 24.81 -2.44
C LYS A 298 25.51 25.53 -1.19
N GLY A 299 25.63 24.86 -0.05
CA GLY A 299 25.24 25.36 1.27
C GLY A 299 23.72 25.51 1.50
N TYR A 300 22.86 25.22 0.52
CA TYR A 300 21.40 25.34 0.69
C TYR A 300 20.89 24.44 1.81
N LEU A 301 21.25 23.14 1.77
CA LEU A 301 20.80 22.16 2.73
C LEU A 301 21.26 22.52 4.15
N MET A 302 22.52 22.90 4.35
CA MET A 302 23.03 23.28 5.67
C MET A 302 22.39 24.57 6.20
N ARG A 303 22.14 25.58 5.34
CA ARG A 303 21.39 26.78 5.74
C ARG A 303 19.97 26.43 6.17
N LEU A 304 19.29 25.54 5.45
CA LEU A 304 17.95 25.09 5.78
C LEU A 304 17.94 24.37 7.14
N ILE A 305 18.82 23.39 7.34
CA ILE A 305 18.86 22.58 8.56
C ILE A 305 19.28 23.41 9.78
N ARG A 306 20.32 24.24 9.66
CA ARG A 306 20.75 25.15 10.75
C ARG A 306 19.74 26.27 11.03
N GLY A 307 18.88 26.59 10.06
CA GLY A 307 17.78 27.55 10.22
C GLY A 307 16.58 27.01 11.01
N VAL A 308 16.50 25.70 11.28
CA VAL A 308 15.42 25.13 12.09
C VAL A 308 15.68 25.42 13.56
N SER A 309 14.79 26.17 14.19
CA SER A 309 14.87 26.46 15.63
C SER A 309 14.67 25.20 16.48
N LYS A 310 15.25 25.19 17.68
CA LYS A 310 15.03 24.15 18.70
C LYS A 310 13.54 23.87 18.93
N ASN A 311 12.72 24.92 19.01
CA ASN A 311 11.27 24.79 19.19
C ASN A 311 10.58 24.09 18.01
N GLN A 312 10.96 24.40 16.77
CA GLN A 312 10.42 23.70 15.59
C GLN A 312 10.85 22.23 15.58
N TRP A 313 12.12 21.96 15.86
CA TRP A 313 12.62 20.59 15.97
C TRP A 313 11.89 19.80 17.06
N THR A 314 11.73 20.36 18.26
CA THR A 314 11.06 19.67 19.38
C THR A 314 9.61 19.35 19.06
N LYS A 315 8.91 20.20 18.29
CA LYS A 315 7.55 19.89 17.81
C LYS A 315 7.55 18.69 16.86
N MET A 316 8.47 18.65 15.90
CA MET A 316 8.62 17.51 14.98
C MET A 316 8.99 16.22 15.72
N TRP A 317 9.93 16.29 16.66
CA TRP A 317 10.37 15.17 17.48
C TRP A 317 9.24 14.61 18.37
N LYS A 318 8.47 15.47 19.04
CA LYS A 318 7.28 15.01 19.80
C LYS A 318 6.28 14.32 18.89
N ARG A 319 6.04 14.86 17.70
CA ARG A 319 5.13 14.25 16.73
C ARG A 319 5.65 12.89 16.23
N LEU A 320 6.96 12.71 16.04
CA LEU A 320 7.53 11.40 15.70
C LEU A 320 7.17 10.32 16.73
N LYS A 321 7.33 10.63 18.02
CA LYS A 321 7.00 9.71 19.13
C LYS A 321 5.53 9.30 19.19
N GLU A 322 4.64 10.09 18.59
CA GLU A 322 3.22 9.76 18.53
C GLU A 322 2.88 8.84 17.37
N VAL A 323 3.67 8.89 16.29
CA VAL A 323 3.38 8.21 15.02
C VAL A 323 4.24 6.97 14.77
N ASP A 324 5.35 6.78 15.49
CA ASP A 324 6.27 5.64 15.33
C ASP A 324 5.56 4.29 15.40
N LYS A 325 4.59 4.13 16.31
CA LYS A 325 3.74 2.93 16.45
C LYS A 325 3.03 2.52 15.17
N HIS A 326 2.72 3.47 14.28
CA HIS A 326 2.06 3.20 12.99
C HIS A 326 2.99 2.49 11.99
N PHE A 327 4.28 2.39 12.29
CA PHE A 327 5.30 1.74 11.47
C PHE A 327 5.82 0.43 12.08
N GLU A 328 5.30 0.04 13.25
CA GLU A 328 5.64 -1.22 13.92
C GLU A 328 4.91 -2.40 13.28
N TYR A 329 5.68 -3.41 12.87
CA TYR A 329 5.15 -4.71 12.45
C TYR A 329 5.29 -5.71 13.58
N GLN A 330 4.17 -6.21 14.07
CA GLN A 330 4.12 -7.14 15.19
C GLN A 330 2.99 -8.16 15.06
N PHE A 331 3.10 -9.23 15.85
CA PHE A 331 2.07 -10.25 15.97
C PHE A 331 1.91 -10.68 17.44
N PRO A 332 0.67 -10.70 18.00
CA PRO A 332 -0.56 -10.21 17.41
C PRO A 332 -0.49 -8.71 17.07
N SER A 333 -1.15 -8.33 15.98
CA SER A 333 -1.22 -6.92 15.56
C SER A 333 -1.93 -6.08 16.63
N GLN A 334 -1.59 -4.79 16.68
CA GLN A 334 -2.16 -3.84 17.63
C GLN A 334 -2.94 -2.76 16.90
N LYS A 335 -3.83 -2.09 17.64
CA LYS A 335 -4.62 -0.99 17.08
C LYS A 335 -3.70 0.08 16.47
N ASP A 336 -3.96 0.37 15.21
CA ASP A 336 -3.23 1.35 14.40
C ASP A 336 -1.72 1.05 14.23
N ASP A 337 -1.27 -0.20 14.39
CA ASP A 337 0.09 -0.60 13.97
C ASP A 337 0.23 -0.63 12.44
N ALA A 338 1.42 -0.99 11.92
CA ALA A 338 1.64 -1.01 10.47
C ALA A 338 0.68 -1.95 9.73
N VAL A 339 0.39 -3.13 10.29
CA VAL A 339 -0.51 -4.12 9.69
C VAL A 339 -1.93 -3.55 9.60
N GLN A 340 -2.44 -3.00 10.71
CA GLN A 340 -3.77 -2.43 10.77
C GLN A 340 -3.90 -1.20 9.87
N MET A 341 -2.87 -0.35 9.82
CA MET A 341 -2.85 0.82 8.95
C MET A 341 -2.88 0.45 7.45
N ILE A 342 -2.22 -0.64 7.04
CA ILE A 342 -2.32 -1.17 5.67
C ILE A 342 -3.73 -1.64 5.35
N TRP A 343 -4.35 -2.42 6.25
CA TRP A 343 -5.74 -2.87 6.05
C TRP A 343 -6.72 -1.71 5.98
N GLN A 344 -6.57 -0.72 6.85
CA GLN A 344 -7.36 0.51 6.80
C GLN A 344 -7.14 1.26 5.48
N ALA A 345 -5.91 1.38 4.98
CA ALA A 345 -5.63 2.02 3.69
C ALA A 345 -6.29 1.27 2.53
N LEU A 346 -6.25 -0.06 2.53
CA LEU A 346 -6.95 -0.90 1.55
C LEU A 346 -8.47 -0.70 1.63
N ALA A 347 -9.05 -0.63 2.83
CA ALA A 347 -10.47 -0.36 3.03
C ALA A 347 -10.87 1.05 2.58
N ARG A 348 -10.00 2.05 2.75
CA ARG A 348 -10.23 3.44 2.32
C ARG A 348 -10.23 3.60 0.81
N LYS A 349 -9.57 2.70 0.06
CA LYS A 349 -9.64 2.66 -1.40
C LYS A 349 -11.01 2.17 -1.88
N CYS A 350 -11.98 3.08 -1.81
CA CYS A 350 -13.34 2.85 -2.23
C CYS A 350 -13.44 2.90 -3.75
N PHE A 351 -13.51 1.72 -4.37
CA PHE A 351 -13.78 1.60 -5.79
C PHE A 351 -15.22 1.11 -6.04
N GLY A 352 -15.89 1.76 -7.00
CA GLY A 352 -17.13 1.29 -7.60
C GLY A 352 -16.88 0.65 -8.95
N ARG A 353 -17.67 -0.37 -9.31
CA ARG A 353 -17.46 -1.18 -10.52
C ARG A 353 -18.77 -1.60 -11.17
N LYS A 354 -18.79 -1.53 -12.50
CA LYS A 354 -19.87 -2.10 -13.32
C LYS A 354 -19.30 -2.57 -14.64
N LYS A 355 -19.47 -3.86 -14.96
CA LYS A 355 -18.82 -4.48 -16.14
C LYS A 355 -17.32 -4.18 -16.13
N THR A 356 -16.77 -3.59 -17.19
CA THR A 356 -15.36 -3.20 -17.28
C THR A 356 -15.07 -1.78 -16.79
N ALA A 357 -16.09 -1.03 -16.34
CA ALA A 357 -15.89 0.31 -15.77
C ALA A 357 -15.46 0.23 -14.30
N VAL A 358 -14.47 1.05 -13.96
CA VAL A 358 -13.92 1.21 -12.62
C VAL A 358 -13.93 2.69 -12.26
N ALA A 359 -14.45 3.02 -11.09
CA ALA A 359 -14.47 4.35 -10.51
C ALA A 359 -13.76 4.30 -9.15
N VAL A 360 -12.68 5.05 -8.99
CA VAL A 360 -11.96 5.17 -7.72
C VAL A 360 -12.33 6.50 -7.10
N SER A 361 -12.77 6.50 -5.85
CA SER A 361 -13.09 7.72 -5.10
C SER A 361 -12.04 7.98 -4.03
N TYR A 362 -11.40 9.15 -4.10
CA TYR A 362 -10.62 9.71 -3.00
C TYR A 362 -11.50 10.61 -2.17
N CYS A 363 -11.59 10.31 -0.87
CA CYS A 363 -12.46 10.99 0.07
C CYS A 363 -11.62 11.64 1.16
N LYS A 364 -11.83 12.93 1.42
CA LYS A 364 -11.13 13.66 2.49
C LYS A 364 -12.07 14.68 3.17
N PRO A 365 -11.79 15.11 4.40
CA PRO A 365 -12.47 16.26 5.00
C PRO A 365 -12.32 17.50 4.11
N GLY A 366 -13.39 18.25 3.91
CA GLY A 366 -13.46 19.33 2.93
C GLY A 366 -14.72 20.19 3.01
N ARG A 367 -15.11 20.81 1.90
CA ARG A 367 -16.25 21.75 1.79
C ARG A 367 -17.43 21.17 1.00
N GLY A 368 -17.44 19.85 0.76
CA GLY A 368 -18.52 19.19 0.03
C GLY A 368 -18.32 19.13 -1.48
N LEU A 369 -17.09 19.28 -1.97
CA LEU A 369 -16.81 19.33 -3.40
C LEU A 369 -16.65 17.94 -4.00
N ILE A 370 -17.55 17.54 -4.89
CA ILE A 370 -17.51 16.25 -5.59
C ILE A 370 -17.14 16.45 -7.07
N LYS A 371 -16.00 15.89 -7.48
CA LYS A 371 -15.48 15.98 -8.86
C LYS A 371 -15.29 14.60 -9.47
N VAL A 372 -15.77 14.41 -10.70
CA VAL A 372 -15.56 13.22 -11.53
C VAL A 372 -14.64 13.58 -12.70
N ASN A 373 -13.48 12.93 -12.80
CA ASN A 373 -12.47 13.19 -13.83
C ASN A 373 -12.04 14.67 -13.94
N GLY A 374 -12.09 15.40 -12.81
CA GLY A 374 -11.75 16.82 -12.74
C GLY A 374 -12.93 17.77 -12.99
N VAL A 375 -14.09 17.24 -13.39
CA VAL A 375 -15.32 17.99 -13.66
C VAL A 375 -16.29 17.85 -12.47
N PRO A 376 -17.00 18.91 -12.04
CA PRO A 376 -18.06 18.79 -11.04
C PRO A 376 -19.11 17.73 -11.40
N ILE A 377 -19.61 16.98 -10.41
CA ILE A 377 -20.56 15.87 -10.63
C ILE A 377 -21.86 16.32 -11.30
N GLU A 378 -22.27 17.57 -11.12
CA GLU A 378 -23.43 18.21 -11.74
C GLU A 378 -23.34 18.21 -13.27
N LEU A 379 -22.11 18.27 -13.80
CA LEU A 379 -21.86 18.38 -15.24
C LEU A 379 -21.60 17.02 -15.90
N ILE A 380 -21.86 15.91 -15.20
CA ILE A 380 -21.61 14.58 -15.76
C ILE A 380 -22.52 14.29 -16.96
N ARG A 381 -21.96 13.60 -17.96
CA ARG A 381 -22.66 13.16 -19.18
C ARG A 381 -22.76 11.63 -19.22
N PRO A 382 -23.86 11.05 -19.73
CA PRO A 382 -25.03 11.72 -20.30
C PRO A 382 -25.97 12.28 -19.22
N GLU A 383 -26.65 13.37 -19.57
CA GLU A 383 -27.53 14.12 -18.65
C GLU A 383 -28.66 13.28 -18.06
N MET A 384 -29.27 12.40 -18.87
CA MET A 384 -30.32 11.49 -18.39
C MET A 384 -29.86 10.54 -17.27
N LEU A 385 -28.56 10.24 -17.18
CA LEU A 385 -28.00 9.37 -16.15
C LEU A 385 -27.37 10.16 -14.98
N ARG A 386 -27.42 11.50 -15.01
CA ARG A 386 -26.91 12.33 -13.92
C ARG A 386 -27.56 11.97 -12.59
N LEU A 387 -28.89 11.86 -12.56
CA LEU A 387 -29.64 11.47 -11.36
C LEU A 387 -29.16 10.14 -10.77
N LYS A 388 -28.76 9.17 -11.60
CA LYS A 388 -28.21 7.90 -11.14
C LYS A 388 -26.87 8.05 -10.41
N ALA A 389 -26.04 9.01 -10.79
CA ALA A 389 -24.81 9.31 -10.06
C ALA A 389 -25.10 10.01 -8.71
N PHE A 390 -26.17 10.83 -8.65
CA PHE A 390 -26.57 11.58 -7.45
C PHE A 390 -27.38 10.76 -6.43
N GLU A 391 -27.95 9.61 -6.81
CA GLU A 391 -28.73 8.76 -5.91
C GLU A 391 -28.11 8.56 -4.51
N PRO A 392 -26.84 8.17 -4.33
CA PRO A 392 -26.25 8.01 -3.00
C PRO A 392 -26.27 9.30 -2.16
N ILE A 393 -26.13 10.46 -2.81
CA ILE A 393 -26.16 11.77 -2.15
C ILE A 393 -27.60 12.10 -1.71
N MET A 394 -28.57 11.78 -2.56
CA MET A 394 -29.99 12.01 -2.25
C MET A 394 -30.48 11.08 -1.15
N LEU A 395 -30.08 9.80 -1.17
CA LEU A 395 -30.48 8.78 -0.20
C LEU A 395 -29.92 9.03 1.19
N ALA A 396 -28.61 9.33 1.29
CA ALA A 396 -27.98 9.59 2.59
C ALA A 396 -28.20 11.04 3.10
N GLY A 397 -28.74 11.91 2.24
CA GLY A 397 -28.97 13.32 2.53
C GLY A 397 -27.73 14.19 2.30
N ARG A 398 -27.93 15.38 1.71
CA ARG A 398 -26.85 16.32 1.35
C ARG A 398 -25.99 16.75 2.55
N ASN A 399 -26.57 16.79 3.75
CA ASN A 399 -25.86 17.19 4.97
C ASN A 399 -24.67 16.28 5.27
N ARG A 400 -24.78 14.97 4.99
CA ARG A 400 -23.68 14.01 5.23
C ARG A 400 -22.50 14.18 4.28
N PHE A 401 -22.63 15.01 3.24
CA PHE A 401 -21.58 15.31 2.28
C PHE A 401 -21.00 16.72 2.43
N LYS A 402 -21.56 17.57 3.31
CA LYS A 402 -21.18 18.98 3.41
C LYS A 402 -19.71 19.18 3.79
N ASP A 403 -19.17 18.30 4.62
CA ASP A 403 -17.81 18.40 5.14
C ASP A 403 -16.84 17.42 4.45
N ILE A 404 -17.23 16.92 3.26
CA ILE A 404 -16.50 15.85 2.55
C ILE A 404 -16.20 16.26 1.11
N ASP A 405 -14.92 16.37 0.78
CA ASP A 405 -14.50 16.50 -0.62
C ASP A 405 -14.23 15.12 -1.23
N MET A 406 -14.77 14.90 -2.43
CA MET A 406 -14.59 13.64 -3.17
C MET A 406 -14.01 13.90 -4.55
N ARG A 407 -12.88 13.24 -4.85
CA ARG A 407 -12.28 13.23 -6.19
C ARG A 407 -12.38 11.83 -6.77
N ILE A 408 -13.19 11.69 -7.81
CA ILE A 408 -13.52 10.42 -8.45
C ILE A 408 -12.81 10.35 -9.80
N ARG A 409 -12.04 9.28 -10.02
CA ARG A 409 -11.39 8.96 -11.30
C ARG A 409 -12.05 7.73 -11.89
N VAL A 410 -12.52 7.84 -13.14
CA VAL A 410 -13.29 6.77 -13.79
C VAL A 410 -12.71 6.43 -15.15
N ARG A 411 -12.51 5.12 -15.39
CA ARG A 411 -12.01 4.57 -16.65
C ARG A 411 -12.69 3.24 -17.00
N GLY A 412 -12.62 2.86 -18.27
CA GLY A 412 -13.14 1.59 -18.78
C GLY A 412 -14.66 1.55 -18.95
N GLY A 413 -15.16 0.55 -19.66
CA GLY A 413 -16.59 0.34 -19.95
C GLY A 413 -17.25 1.44 -20.78
N GLY A 414 -18.57 1.33 -20.97
CA GLY A 414 -19.40 2.35 -21.59
C GLY A 414 -19.90 3.40 -20.59
N LYS A 415 -20.49 4.49 -21.09
CA LYS A 415 -20.99 5.61 -20.28
C LYS A 415 -21.93 5.17 -19.15
N THR A 416 -22.88 4.29 -19.44
CA THR A 416 -23.81 3.78 -18.42
C THR A 416 -23.08 3.00 -17.33
N SER A 417 -22.17 2.08 -17.69
CA SER A 417 -21.38 1.36 -16.68
C SER A 417 -20.52 2.29 -15.84
N GLN A 418 -19.95 3.35 -16.43
CA GLN A 418 -19.19 4.35 -15.69
C GLN A 418 -20.06 5.05 -14.65
N ILE A 419 -21.28 5.46 -14.99
CA ILE A 419 -22.21 6.07 -14.02
C ILE A 419 -22.52 5.13 -12.86
N TYR A 420 -22.80 3.86 -13.11
CA TYR A 420 -23.05 2.89 -12.03
C TYR A 420 -21.81 2.64 -11.18
N ALA A 421 -20.61 2.65 -11.77
CA ALA A 421 -19.37 2.60 -11.02
C ALA A 421 -19.19 3.85 -10.14
N ILE A 422 -19.46 5.05 -10.64
CA ILE A 422 -19.39 6.31 -9.88
C ILE A 422 -20.37 6.30 -8.71
N ARG A 423 -21.63 5.95 -8.99
CA ARG A 423 -22.70 5.77 -8.01
C ARG A 423 -22.25 4.87 -6.85
N GLN A 424 -21.64 3.73 -7.18
CA GLN A 424 -21.13 2.80 -6.18
C GLN A 424 -19.90 3.36 -5.43
N ALA A 425 -18.99 4.06 -6.11
CA ALA A 425 -17.80 4.64 -5.50
C ALA A 425 -18.16 5.71 -4.46
N ILE A 426 -19.16 6.56 -4.74
CA ILE A 426 -19.66 7.58 -3.82
C ILE A 426 -20.27 6.93 -2.57
N ALA A 427 -21.14 5.93 -2.74
CA ALA A 427 -21.78 5.23 -1.64
C ALA A 427 -20.75 4.57 -0.71
N LYS A 428 -19.80 3.82 -1.28
CA LYS A 428 -18.71 3.18 -0.52
C LYS A 428 -17.84 4.19 0.21
N ALA A 429 -17.47 5.28 -0.46
CA ALA A 429 -16.62 6.31 0.12
C ALA A 429 -17.29 7.02 1.30
N LEU A 430 -18.61 7.25 1.26
CA LEU A 430 -19.33 7.79 2.41
C LEU A 430 -19.34 6.81 3.59
N VAL A 431 -19.61 5.51 3.36
CA VAL A 431 -19.58 4.48 4.40
C VAL A 431 -18.19 4.40 5.04
N ALA A 432 -17.14 4.38 4.22
CA ALA A 432 -15.76 4.34 4.70
C ALA A 432 -15.37 5.61 5.47
N TYR A 433 -15.86 6.78 5.06
CA TYR A 433 -15.64 8.03 5.78
C TYR A 433 -16.29 8.00 7.17
N ASN A 434 -17.55 7.58 7.27
CA ASN A 434 -18.26 7.50 8.55
C ASN A 434 -17.59 6.50 9.51
N GLN A 435 -17.14 5.35 8.99
CA GLN A 435 -16.40 4.36 9.77
C GLN A 435 -15.11 4.93 10.39
N LYS A 436 -14.44 5.86 9.71
CA LYS A 436 -13.15 6.41 10.16
C LYS A 436 -13.29 7.65 11.04
N TYR A 437 -14.16 8.58 10.67
CA TYR A 437 -14.16 9.94 11.22
C TYR A 437 -15.38 10.27 12.08
N VAL A 438 -16.44 9.44 12.05
CA VAL A 438 -17.71 9.73 12.73
C VAL A 438 -17.93 8.70 13.84
N ASP A 439 -18.67 7.63 13.57
CA ASP A 439 -18.92 6.53 14.51
C ASP A 439 -19.55 5.32 13.80
N GLU A 440 -19.55 4.17 14.48
CA GLU A 440 -20.04 2.90 13.91
C GLU A 440 -21.57 2.86 13.76
N ALA A 441 -22.33 3.60 14.57
CA ALA A 441 -23.80 3.67 14.45
C ALA A 441 -24.19 4.48 13.21
N SER A 442 -23.57 5.63 12.99
CA SER A 442 -23.73 6.45 11.78
C SER A 442 -23.34 5.67 10.52
N LYS A 443 -22.24 4.92 10.55
CA LYS A 443 -21.85 4.02 9.46
C LYS A 443 -22.93 2.96 9.19
N LYS A 444 -23.44 2.29 10.23
CA LYS A 444 -24.48 1.26 10.10
C LYS A 444 -25.74 1.85 9.49
N GLU A 445 -26.16 3.02 9.95
CA GLU A 445 -27.32 3.72 9.42
C GLU A 445 -27.17 4.03 7.91
N VAL A 446 -26.03 4.62 7.49
CA VAL A 446 -25.75 4.88 6.06
C VAL A 446 -25.74 3.59 5.25
N LYS A 447 -25.11 2.53 5.78
CA LYS A 447 -25.05 1.23 5.12
C LYS A 447 -26.44 0.62 4.95
N ASP A 448 -27.30 0.72 5.96
CA ASP A 448 -28.66 0.20 5.96
C ASP A 448 -29.56 0.98 4.98
N ILE A 449 -29.42 2.32 4.91
CA ILE A 449 -30.11 3.16 3.92
C ILE A 449 -29.78 2.69 2.50
N PHE A 450 -28.49 2.52 2.20
CA PHE A 450 -28.06 2.07 0.86
C PHE A 450 -28.47 0.63 0.56
N ALA A 451 -28.31 -0.28 1.51
CA ALA A 451 -28.66 -1.69 1.34
C ALA A 451 -30.16 -1.90 1.15
N ARG A 452 -31.00 -1.12 1.86
CA ARG A 452 -32.46 -1.17 1.75
C ARG A 452 -32.96 -0.70 0.38
N TYR A 453 -32.30 0.32 -0.20
CA TYR A 453 -32.66 0.82 -1.51
C TYR A 453 -32.14 -0.09 -2.64
N ASP A 454 -30.84 -0.34 -2.66
CA ASP A 454 -30.20 -1.13 -3.72
C ASP A 454 -28.85 -1.68 -3.25
N ARG A 455 -28.79 -3.01 -3.08
CA ARG A 455 -27.56 -3.72 -2.71
C ARG A 455 -26.38 -3.39 -3.64
N THR A 456 -26.63 -2.99 -4.90
CA THR A 456 -25.58 -2.65 -5.86
C THR A 456 -24.84 -1.34 -5.58
N LEU A 457 -25.34 -0.51 -4.66
CA LEU A 457 -24.63 0.67 -4.14
C LEU A 457 -23.40 0.29 -3.32
N LEU A 458 -23.42 -0.87 -2.68
CA LEU A 458 -22.33 -1.36 -1.85
C LEU A 458 -21.62 -2.54 -2.51
N VAL A 459 -22.37 -3.49 -3.05
CA VAL A 459 -21.82 -4.72 -3.66
C VAL A 459 -21.81 -4.62 -5.18
N ALA A 460 -20.68 -4.89 -5.83
CA ALA A 460 -20.59 -4.76 -7.28
C ALA A 460 -21.39 -5.88 -7.99
N ASP A 461 -22.05 -5.55 -9.10
CA ASP A 461 -22.70 -6.54 -9.96
C ASP A 461 -21.65 -7.44 -10.65
N PRO A 462 -21.63 -8.75 -10.36
CA PRO A 462 -20.58 -9.64 -10.84
C PRO A 462 -20.70 -9.98 -12.33
N ARG A 463 -21.83 -9.68 -12.98
CA ARG A 463 -22.09 -10.12 -14.36
C ARG A 463 -21.09 -9.53 -15.35
N ARG A 464 -20.60 -10.36 -16.28
CA ARG A 464 -19.70 -9.99 -17.39
C ARG A 464 -20.19 -10.59 -18.70
N CYS A 465 -19.73 -10.04 -19.82
CA CYS A 465 -20.06 -10.60 -21.13
C CYS A 465 -19.42 -11.99 -21.28
N GLU A 466 -20.25 -13.00 -21.55
CA GLU A 466 -19.77 -14.35 -21.86
C GLU A 466 -18.93 -14.32 -23.16
N PRO A 467 -17.82 -15.07 -23.24
CA PRO A 467 -17.06 -15.19 -24.47
C PRO A 467 -17.90 -15.74 -25.63
N LYS A 468 -17.62 -15.27 -26.85
CA LYS A 468 -18.23 -15.82 -28.08
C LYS A 468 -17.86 -17.30 -28.22
N LYS A 469 -18.85 -18.15 -28.52
CA LYS A 469 -18.63 -19.56 -28.84
C LYS A 469 -18.64 -19.76 -30.36
N PHE A 470 -18.00 -20.81 -30.86
CA PHE A 470 -17.96 -21.13 -32.30
C PHE A 470 -19.37 -21.43 -32.86
N GLY A 471 -19.55 -21.45 -34.19
CA GLY A 471 -20.83 -21.81 -34.81
C GLY A 471 -21.97 -20.83 -34.53
N GLY A 472 -21.64 -19.57 -34.26
CA GLY A 472 -22.60 -18.56 -33.86
C GLY A 472 -22.05 -17.13 -33.85
N ARG A 473 -22.95 -16.15 -33.80
CA ARG A 473 -22.59 -14.72 -33.69
C ARG A 473 -22.25 -14.30 -32.25
N GLY A 474 -22.71 -15.05 -31.24
CA GLY A 474 -22.51 -14.70 -29.83
C GLY A 474 -22.20 -15.92 -28.95
N ALA A 475 -22.27 -15.72 -27.63
CA ALA A 475 -22.03 -16.80 -26.66
C ALA A 475 -23.06 -17.95 -26.78
N ARG A 476 -24.30 -17.63 -27.16
CA ARG A 476 -25.43 -18.57 -27.25
C ARG A 476 -26.14 -18.60 -28.61
N ALA A 477 -26.09 -17.49 -29.36
CA ALA A 477 -26.71 -17.38 -30.67
C ALA A 477 -25.93 -18.19 -31.73
N ARG A 478 -26.56 -19.22 -32.30
CA ARG A 478 -25.98 -20.07 -33.37
C ARG A 478 -26.32 -19.54 -34.75
N PHE A 479 -25.53 -19.89 -35.77
CA PHE A 479 -25.90 -19.62 -37.16
C PHE A 479 -27.15 -20.43 -37.54
N GLN A 480 -28.03 -19.82 -38.33
CA GLN A 480 -29.22 -20.48 -38.82
C GLN A 480 -28.83 -21.63 -39.74
N LYS A 481 -29.46 -22.79 -39.55
CA LYS A 481 -29.30 -23.94 -40.44
C LYS A 481 -30.33 -23.81 -41.56
N SER A 482 -29.91 -23.86 -42.82
CA SER A 482 -30.79 -24.06 -43.97
C SER A 482 -30.83 -25.55 -44.27
N TYR A 483 -31.88 -26.24 -43.82
CA TYR A 483 -32.17 -27.57 -44.32
C TYR A 483 -33.05 -27.37 -45.55
N ARG A 484 -32.43 -27.48 -46.73
CA ARG A 484 -33.10 -27.64 -48.00
C ARG A 484 -32.47 -28.83 -48.71
#